data_AF-A0A078FTC5-F1
#
_entry.id   AF-A0A078FTC5-F1
#
_cell.length_a   1.000
_cell.length_b   1.000
_cell.length_c   1.000
_cell.angle_alpha   90.00
_cell.angle_beta   90.00
_cell.angle_gamma   90.00
#
_symmetry.space_group_name_H-M   'P 1'
#
loop_
_entity.id
_entity.type
_entity.pdbx_description
1 polymer ?
#
loop_
_entity_poly.entity_id
_entity_poly.type
_entity_poly.pdbx_seq_one_letter_code
_entity_poly.pdbx_strand_id
1 'polypeptide(L)'
;MDPAHNTSAAEIGGSNGNATVSDDSKESLDQVINSINKSLVVLHQLHLSLSSSLTPSSQLHLLPRLNSLVSELNSISKLSEKCNIQIPMEVLSLIDDGKNPDEFARDVLNSCVARNQATKGKTDAFKELRKHILEELEETFPDEVDKYREIRATSAAVTKRLAQSQTVLPNGDAKVKSEL
;
A
#
# COMPACT_ATOMS: atom_id res chain seq x y z
N MET A 1 -15.44 -31.33 -37.36
CA MET A 1 -14.23 -30.96 -38.12
C MET A 1 -13.61 -29.77 -37.41
N ASP A 2 -12.64 -30.06 -36.56
CA ASP A 2 -11.57 -29.12 -36.19
C ASP A 2 -10.81 -28.67 -37.43
N PRO A 3 -10.05 -27.56 -37.33
CA PRO A 3 -8.63 -27.76 -37.09
C PRO A 3 -7.99 -26.77 -36.11
N ALA A 4 -6.84 -27.22 -35.64
CA ALA A 4 -5.98 -26.72 -34.60
C ALA A 4 -4.95 -25.66 -35.06
N HIS A 5 -4.09 -25.28 -34.09
CA HIS A 5 -2.76 -24.66 -34.19
C HIS A 5 -2.74 -23.14 -34.44
N ASN A 6 -1.84 -22.33 -33.86
CA ASN A 6 -0.75 -22.53 -32.92
C ASN A 6 -0.34 -21.14 -32.43
N THR A 7 -0.06 -20.99 -31.14
CA THR A 7 0.59 -19.81 -30.55
C THR A 7 2.08 -19.89 -30.87
N SER A 8 2.63 -18.89 -31.57
CA SER A 8 4.09 -18.72 -31.70
C SER A 8 4.55 -17.53 -30.88
N ALA A 9 5.44 -17.86 -29.95
CA ALA A 9 6.19 -16.96 -29.09
C ALA A 9 7.02 -15.94 -29.89
N ALA A 10 7.13 -14.73 -29.32
CA ALA A 10 8.24 -13.82 -29.57
C ALA A 10 8.64 -13.19 -28.23
N GLU A 11 9.62 -13.86 -27.60
CA GLU A 11 10.75 -13.30 -26.87
C GLU A 11 10.50 -12.14 -25.90
N ILE A 12 10.41 -12.50 -24.61
CA ILE A 12 10.71 -11.62 -23.48
C ILE A 12 12.22 -11.42 -23.47
N GLY A 13 12.68 -10.28 -23.97
CA GLY A 13 13.97 -9.71 -23.61
C GLY A 13 13.94 -9.35 -22.12
N GLY A 14 14.68 -10.11 -21.32
CA GLY A 14 14.87 -9.82 -19.91
C GLY A 14 15.58 -8.48 -19.73
N SER A 15 14.97 -7.58 -18.97
CA SER A 15 15.70 -6.52 -18.29
C SER A 15 15.27 -6.50 -16.83
N ASN A 16 16.20 -6.87 -15.96
CA ASN A 16 16.17 -6.57 -14.54
C ASN A 16 15.77 -5.09 -14.35
N GLY A 17 14.58 -4.83 -13.79
CA GLY A 17 14.04 -3.46 -13.68
C GLY A 17 13.29 -3.17 -12.40
N ASN A 18 13.37 -4.01 -11.36
CA ASN A 18 12.59 -3.80 -10.14
C ASN A 18 13.30 -2.95 -9.07
N ALA A 19 14.48 -2.37 -9.37
CA ALA A 19 15.22 -1.51 -8.45
C ALA A 19 15.19 -0.02 -8.84
N THR A 20 15.00 0.31 -10.12
CA THR A 20 15.07 1.68 -10.63
C THR A 20 13.79 2.48 -10.41
N VAL A 21 12.60 1.88 -10.58
CA VAL A 21 11.31 2.60 -10.50
C VAL A 21 10.99 3.15 -9.10
N SER A 22 11.39 2.44 -8.05
CA SER A 22 11.19 2.86 -6.66
C SER A 22 12.15 3.95 -6.20
N ASP A 23 13.31 4.08 -6.86
CA ASP A 23 14.34 5.07 -6.53
C ASP A 23 14.02 6.41 -7.20
N ASP A 24 13.65 6.37 -8.48
CA ASP A 24 13.22 7.55 -9.26
C ASP A 24 12.00 8.27 -8.63
N SER A 25 11.08 7.51 -8.04
CA SER A 25 9.88 8.05 -7.37
C SER A 25 10.23 8.76 -6.05
N LYS A 26 11.27 8.28 -5.34
CA LYS A 26 11.75 8.92 -4.12
C LYS A 26 12.58 10.15 -4.43
N GLU A 27 13.44 10.07 -5.43
CA GLU A 27 14.24 11.23 -5.86
C GLU A 27 13.35 12.37 -6.38
N SER A 28 12.31 12.05 -7.17
CA SER A 28 11.33 13.05 -7.61
C SER A 28 10.56 13.66 -6.44
N LEU A 29 10.18 12.86 -5.43
CA LEU A 29 9.54 13.35 -4.22
C LEU A 29 10.45 14.29 -3.42
N ASP A 30 11.73 13.94 -3.25
CA ASP A 30 12.72 14.78 -2.59
C ASP A 30 12.92 16.11 -3.33
N GLN A 31 12.94 16.08 -4.66
CA GLN A 31 12.98 17.28 -5.48
C GLN A 31 11.73 18.17 -5.26
N VAL A 32 10.52 17.58 -5.12
CA VAL A 32 9.28 18.33 -4.81
C VAL A 32 9.39 18.97 -3.43
N ILE A 33 9.80 18.20 -2.42
CA ILE A 33 9.97 18.68 -1.05
C ILE A 33 10.95 19.86 -1.01
N ASN A 34 12.07 19.76 -1.73
CA ASN A 34 13.07 20.83 -1.81
C ASN A 34 12.51 22.10 -2.47
N SER A 35 11.72 21.98 -3.54
CA SER A 35 11.10 23.14 -4.20
C SER A 35 9.98 23.77 -3.33
N ILE A 36 9.21 22.98 -2.58
CA ILE A 36 8.25 23.47 -1.59
C ILE A 36 8.96 24.27 -0.49
N ASN A 37 10.04 23.72 0.09
CA ASN A 37 10.83 24.40 1.10
C ASN A 37 11.42 25.72 0.58
N LYS A 38 11.97 25.70 -0.64
CA LYS A 38 12.48 26.91 -1.29
C LYS A 38 11.39 27.96 -1.50
N SER A 39 10.18 27.55 -1.90
CA SER A 39 9.02 28.44 -2.06
C SER A 39 8.60 29.09 -0.73
N LEU A 40 8.57 28.31 0.36
CA LEU A 40 8.28 28.83 1.70
C LEU A 40 9.33 29.85 2.15
N VAL A 41 10.61 29.60 1.88
CA VAL A 41 11.70 30.55 2.20
C VAL A 41 11.55 31.85 1.41
N VAL A 42 11.25 31.77 0.10
CA VAL A 42 11.02 32.95 -0.74
C VAL A 42 9.81 33.74 -0.25
N LEU A 43 8.71 33.07 0.10
CA LEU A 43 7.50 33.68 0.65
C LEU A 43 7.81 34.41 1.96
N HIS A 44 8.54 33.77 2.87
CA HIS A 44 8.94 34.37 4.15
C HIS A 44 9.86 35.59 3.93
N GLN A 45 10.83 35.50 3.03
CA GLN A 45 11.70 36.63 2.68
C GLN A 45 10.94 37.78 2.03
N LEU A 46 9.91 37.49 1.22
CA LEU A 46 9.02 38.48 0.64
C LEU A 46 8.20 39.16 1.74
N HIS A 47 7.65 38.40 2.67
CA HIS A 47 6.93 38.93 3.84
C HIS A 47 7.82 39.87 4.66
N LEU A 48 9.04 39.45 5.00
CA LEU A 48 10.01 40.28 5.73
C LEU A 48 10.34 41.58 4.99
N SER A 49 10.57 41.51 3.67
CA SER A 49 10.88 42.70 2.86
C SER A 49 9.71 43.67 2.73
N LEU A 50 8.47 43.18 2.81
CA LEU A 50 7.28 44.03 2.84
C LEU A 50 7.05 44.63 4.23
N SER A 51 7.25 43.85 5.29
CA SER A 51 7.01 44.25 6.67
C SER A 51 8.10 45.18 7.25
N SER A 52 9.37 45.01 6.87
CA SER A 52 10.49 45.67 7.57
C SER A 52 10.88 47.06 7.04
N SER A 53 10.47 47.44 5.83
CA SER A 53 10.47 48.83 5.31
C SER A 53 10.39 48.81 3.77
N LEU A 54 9.37 49.46 3.21
CA LEU A 54 9.31 49.75 1.78
C LEU A 54 10.25 50.92 1.46
N THR A 55 11.55 50.64 1.44
CA THR A 55 12.56 51.57 0.93
C THR A 55 12.62 51.49 -0.60
N PRO A 56 13.04 52.55 -1.31
CA PRO A 56 13.25 52.50 -2.76
C PRO A 56 14.19 51.37 -3.21
N SER A 57 15.16 50.98 -2.36
CA SER A 57 16.04 49.83 -2.60
C SER A 57 15.37 48.47 -2.39
N SER A 58 14.41 48.33 -1.46
CA SER A 58 13.69 47.07 -1.30
C SER A 58 12.70 46.83 -2.45
N GLN A 59 12.17 47.90 -3.06
CA GLN A 59 11.31 47.82 -4.25
C GLN A 59 12.00 47.10 -5.44
N LEU A 60 13.31 47.32 -5.64
CA LEU A 60 14.09 46.67 -6.70
C LEU A 60 14.16 45.14 -6.54
N HIS A 61 14.10 44.64 -5.31
CA HIS A 61 14.22 43.22 -5.00
C HIS A 61 12.85 42.51 -4.90
N LEU A 62 11.74 43.25 -4.86
CA LEU A 62 10.38 42.67 -4.76
C LEU A 62 9.97 41.96 -6.06
N LEU A 63 10.09 42.63 -7.21
CA LEU A 63 9.68 42.05 -8.50
C LEU A 63 10.47 40.78 -8.85
N PRO A 64 11.81 40.74 -8.73
CA PRO A 64 12.58 39.51 -8.95
C PRO A 64 12.17 38.38 -8.00
N ARG A 65 11.87 38.68 -6.73
CA ARG A 65 11.43 37.66 -5.74
C ARG A 65 10.04 37.13 -6.03
N LEU A 66 9.11 37.97 -6.46
CA LEU A 66 7.77 37.55 -6.88
C LEU A 66 7.87 36.66 -8.12
N ASN A 67 8.65 37.07 -9.12
CA ASN A 67 8.89 36.26 -10.31
C ASN A 67 9.58 34.92 -9.97
N SER A 68 10.51 34.93 -9.01
CA SER A 68 11.14 33.71 -8.49
C SER A 68 10.11 32.79 -7.83
N LEU A 69 9.21 33.32 -7.00
CA LEU A 69 8.12 32.54 -6.39
C LEU A 69 7.20 31.92 -7.44
N VAL A 70 6.80 32.68 -8.46
CA VAL A 70 5.98 32.16 -9.57
C VAL A 70 6.72 31.05 -10.33
N SER A 71 8.02 31.20 -10.55
CA SER A 71 8.85 30.17 -11.19
C SER A 71 8.99 28.91 -10.35
N GLU A 72 9.10 29.04 -9.03
CA GLU A 72 9.15 27.89 -8.11
C GLU A 72 7.79 27.19 -8.04
N LEU A 73 6.66 27.92 -7.94
CA LEU A 73 5.33 27.32 -7.97
C LEU A 73 5.05 26.56 -9.28
N ASN A 74 5.50 27.10 -10.41
CA ASN A 74 5.42 26.39 -11.69
C ASN A 74 6.29 25.13 -11.71
N SER A 75 7.49 25.19 -11.10
CA SER A 75 8.36 24.02 -10.95
C SER A 75 7.72 22.94 -10.08
N ILE A 76 7.08 23.31 -8.96
CA ILE A 76 6.31 22.38 -8.10
C ILE A 76 5.21 21.71 -8.90
N SER A 77 4.44 22.47 -9.69
CA SER A 77 3.34 21.92 -10.50
C SER A 77 3.83 20.92 -11.57
N LYS A 78 4.98 21.17 -12.19
CA LYS A 78 5.55 20.25 -13.19
C LYS A 78 6.15 19.01 -12.57
N LEU A 79 6.71 19.16 -11.38
CA LEU A 79 7.35 18.06 -10.68
C LEU A 79 6.34 17.16 -9.98
N SER A 80 5.21 17.73 -9.52
CA SER A 80 4.10 16.95 -8.95
C SER A 80 3.44 16.02 -9.97
N GLU A 81 3.43 16.35 -11.26
CA GLU A 81 2.97 15.44 -12.33
C GLU A 81 3.74 14.11 -12.37
N LYS A 82 4.99 14.10 -11.88
CA LYS A 82 5.83 12.89 -11.80
C LYS A 82 5.59 12.08 -10.53
N CYS A 83 4.93 12.64 -9.52
CA CYS A 83 4.64 11.97 -8.26
C CYS A 83 3.29 11.25 -8.33
N ASN A 84 3.29 9.97 -8.73
CA ASN A 84 2.09 9.15 -8.78
C ASN A 84 1.80 8.48 -7.41
N ILE A 85 1.47 9.29 -6.40
CA ILE A 85 1.13 8.83 -5.04
C ILE A 85 -0.38 8.94 -4.82
N GLN A 86 -1.01 7.86 -4.36
CA GLN A 86 -2.42 7.89 -3.94
C GLN A 86 -2.52 8.24 -2.47
N ILE A 87 -3.34 9.25 -2.15
CA ILE A 87 -3.53 9.73 -0.79
C ILE A 87 -5.01 9.47 -0.40
N PRO A 88 -5.28 8.74 0.69
CA PRO A 88 -6.64 8.57 1.21
C PRO A 88 -7.27 9.91 1.58
N MET A 89 -8.58 10.05 1.32
CA MET A 89 -9.30 11.30 1.60
C MET A 89 -9.35 11.63 3.09
N GLU A 90 -9.29 10.62 3.95
CA GLU A 90 -9.24 10.78 5.41
C GLU A 90 -7.96 11.51 5.84
N VAL A 91 -6.83 11.25 5.16
CA VAL A 91 -5.57 11.96 5.42
C VAL A 91 -5.69 13.43 5.03
N LEU A 92 -6.38 13.73 3.92
CA LEU A 92 -6.62 15.12 3.50
C LEU A 92 -7.49 15.87 4.53
N SER A 93 -8.54 15.23 5.04
CA SER A 93 -9.38 15.81 6.10
C SER A 93 -8.59 16.11 7.38
N LEU A 94 -7.65 15.25 7.77
CA LEU A 94 -6.80 15.51 8.94
C LEU A 94 -5.89 16.72 8.73
N ILE A 95 -5.38 16.92 7.51
CA ILE A 95 -4.55 18.08 7.16
C ILE A 95 -5.38 19.37 7.23
N ASP A 96 -6.60 19.36 6.69
CA ASP A 96 -7.51 20.51 6.71
C ASP A 96 -7.91 20.90 8.15
N ASP A 97 -8.08 19.91 9.02
CA ASP A 97 -8.36 20.10 10.46
C ASP A 97 -7.11 20.51 11.27
N GLY A 98 -5.92 20.56 10.67
CA GLY A 98 -4.66 20.86 11.34
C GLY A 98 -4.15 19.76 12.27
N LYS A 99 -4.62 18.52 12.09
CA LYS A 99 -4.15 17.34 12.84
C LYS A 99 -2.95 16.69 12.15
N ASN A 100 -2.24 15.83 12.89
CA ASN A 100 -1.12 15.08 12.33
C ASN A 100 -1.64 13.95 11.41
N PRO A 101 -1.28 13.90 10.11
CA PRO A 101 -1.69 12.81 9.22
C PRO A 101 -1.20 11.42 9.65
N ASP A 102 -0.14 11.32 10.48
CA ASP A 102 0.33 10.04 11.03
C ASP A 102 -0.70 9.37 11.96
N GLU A 103 -1.65 10.14 12.49
CA GLU A 103 -2.77 9.61 13.27
C GLU A 103 -3.59 8.61 12.44
N PHE A 104 -3.83 8.88 11.16
CA PHE A 104 -4.50 7.94 10.27
C PHE A 104 -3.71 6.64 10.12
N ALA A 105 -2.40 6.72 9.89
CA ALA A 105 -1.54 5.54 9.74
C ALA A 105 -1.57 4.69 11.02
N ARG A 106 -1.49 5.33 12.19
CA ARG A 106 -1.58 4.70 13.50
C ARG A 106 -2.94 4.03 13.70
N ASP A 107 -4.04 4.70 13.36
CA ASP A 107 -5.39 4.19 13.57
C ASP A 107 -5.71 3.02 12.64
N VAL A 108 -5.25 3.07 11.38
CA VAL A 108 -5.34 1.94 10.43
C VAL A 108 -4.54 0.74 10.95
N LEU A 109 -3.32 0.96 11.44
CA LEU A 109 -2.49 -0.11 12.00
C LEU A 109 -3.16 -0.75 13.22
N ASN A 110 -3.64 0.06 14.16
CA ASN A 110 -4.34 -0.41 15.36
C ASN A 110 -5.62 -1.17 14.99
N SER A 111 -6.39 -0.67 14.04
CA SER A 111 -7.59 -1.34 13.53
C SER A 111 -7.25 -2.68 12.88
N CYS A 112 -6.13 -2.77 12.15
CA CYS A 112 -5.65 -4.01 11.58
C CYS A 112 -5.27 -5.03 12.65
N VAL A 113 -4.55 -4.60 13.69
CA VAL A 113 -4.18 -5.45 14.85
C VAL A 113 -5.43 -5.96 15.56
N ALA A 114 -6.36 -5.07 15.90
CA ALA A 114 -7.61 -5.43 16.58
C ALA A 114 -8.44 -6.42 15.75
N ARG A 115 -8.57 -6.15 14.44
CA ARG A 115 -9.32 -7.03 13.52
C ARG A 115 -8.63 -8.39 13.34
N ASN A 116 -7.29 -8.43 13.31
CA ASN A 116 -6.53 -9.66 13.26
C ASN A 116 -6.74 -10.50 14.52
N GLN A 117 -6.61 -9.90 15.70
CA GLN A 117 -6.86 -10.56 16.98
C GLN A 117 -8.30 -11.07 17.08
N ALA A 118 -9.29 -10.25 16.72
CA ALA A 118 -10.70 -10.65 16.71
C ALA A 118 -10.95 -11.82 15.74
N THR A 119 -10.32 -11.81 14.56
CA THR A 119 -10.44 -12.90 13.58
C THR A 119 -9.78 -14.18 14.08
N LYS A 120 -8.61 -14.08 14.71
CA LYS A 120 -7.93 -15.20 15.36
C LYS A 120 -8.78 -15.77 16.49
N GLY A 121 -9.29 -14.93 17.38
CA GLY A 121 -10.17 -15.34 18.48
C GLY A 121 -11.44 -16.04 18.00
N LYS A 122 -12.11 -15.51 16.97
CA LYS A 122 -13.25 -16.19 16.33
C LYS A 122 -12.84 -17.56 15.76
N THR A 123 -11.71 -17.61 15.05
CA THR A 123 -11.21 -18.86 14.46
C THR A 123 -10.90 -19.91 15.52
N ASP A 124 -10.26 -19.51 16.62
CA ASP A 124 -9.90 -20.41 17.71
C ASP A 124 -11.13 -20.85 18.50
N ALA A 125 -12.12 -19.98 18.72
CA ALA A 125 -13.41 -20.36 19.29
C ALA A 125 -14.15 -21.40 18.43
N PHE A 126 -14.16 -21.24 17.10
CA PHE A 126 -14.74 -22.24 16.19
C PHE A 126 -13.97 -23.56 16.20
N LYS A 127 -12.63 -23.54 16.33
CA LYS A 127 -11.84 -24.77 16.49
C LYS A 127 -12.18 -25.48 17.79
N GLU A 128 -12.28 -24.73 18.89
CA GLU A 128 -12.55 -25.31 20.21
C GLU A 128 -13.98 -25.88 20.30
N LEU A 129 -14.97 -25.17 19.77
CA LEU A 129 -16.34 -25.67 19.64
C LEU A 129 -16.38 -26.97 18.83
N ARG A 130 -15.69 -26.99 17.69
CA ARG A 130 -15.62 -28.17 16.84
C ARG A 130 -14.96 -29.35 17.56
N LYS A 131 -13.91 -29.11 18.35
CA LYS A 131 -13.24 -30.13 19.14
C LYS A 131 -14.19 -30.73 20.19
N HIS A 132 -14.85 -29.90 20.98
CA HIS A 132 -15.80 -30.36 22.01
C HIS A 132 -16.94 -31.18 21.41
N ILE A 133 -17.54 -30.72 20.30
CA ILE A 133 -18.60 -31.48 19.62
C ILE A 133 -18.08 -32.84 19.12
N LEU A 134 -16.85 -32.90 18.60
CA LEU A 134 -16.26 -34.16 18.15
C LEU A 134 -15.98 -35.12 19.31
N GLU A 135 -15.54 -34.62 20.46
CA GLU A 135 -15.29 -35.43 21.66
C GLU A 135 -16.59 -36.04 22.20
N GLU A 136 -17.67 -35.26 22.33
CA GLU A 136 -18.99 -35.76 22.75
C GLU A 136 -19.57 -36.78 21.74
N LEU A 137 -19.39 -36.52 20.44
CA LEU A 137 -19.89 -37.40 19.39
C LEU A 137 -19.10 -38.72 19.33
N GLU A 138 -17.82 -38.71 19.67
CA GLU A 138 -16.96 -39.90 19.72
C GLU A 138 -17.36 -40.83 20.86
N GLU A 139 -17.78 -40.29 22.01
CA GLU A 139 -18.35 -41.08 23.10
C GLU A 139 -19.71 -41.70 22.75
N THR A 140 -20.55 -40.98 21.99
CA THR A 140 -21.94 -41.40 21.72
C THR A 140 -22.09 -42.23 20.44
N PHE A 141 -21.32 -41.93 19.38
CA PHE A 141 -21.45 -42.50 18.03
C PHE A 141 -20.09 -42.65 17.32
N PRO A 142 -19.23 -43.59 17.73
CA PRO A 142 -17.87 -43.74 17.20
C PRO A 142 -17.82 -44.00 15.68
N ASP A 143 -18.70 -44.86 15.16
CA ASP A 143 -18.74 -45.23 13.73
C ASP A 143 -19.09 -44.04 12.81
N GLU A 144 -19.84 -43.06 13.30
CA GLU A 144 -20.19 -41.87 12.51
C GLU A 144 -19.06 -40.83 12.52
N VAL A 145 -18.31 -40.73 13.63
CA VAL A 145 -17.15 -39.85 13.74
C VAL A 145 -16.06 -40.28 12.75
N ASP A 146 -15.82 -41.58 12.60
CA ASP A 146 -14.84 -42.10 11.63
C ASP A 146 -15.20 -41.74 10.19
N LYS A 147 -16.47 -41.91 9.80
CA LYS A 147 -16.98 -41.45 8.49
C LYS A 147 -16.80 -39.95 8.31
N TYR A 148 -17.09 -39.14 9.34
CA TYR A 148 -16.88 -37.70 9.29
C TYR A 148 -15.40 -37.31 9.13
N ARG A 149 -14.48 -37.99 9.84
CA ARG A 149 -13.03 -37.76 9.71
C ARG A 149 -12.55 -38.06 8.28
N GLU A 150 -13.04 -39.12 7.65
CA GLU A 150 -12.72 -39.48 6.26
C GLU A 150 -13.23 -38.44 5.25
N ILE A 151 -14.49 -38.00 5.37
CA ILE A 151 -15.06 -36.94 4.53
C ILE A 151 -14.28 -35.64 4.68
N ARG A 152 -13.90 -35.30 5.92
CA ARG A 152 -13.10 -34.11 6.23
C ARG A 152 -11.71 -34.17 5.60
N ALA A 153 -11.01 -35.31 5.72
CA ALA A 153 -9.69 -35.51 5.12
C ALA A 153 -9.75 -35.39 3.60
N THR A 154 -10.76 -35.99 2.98
CA THR A 154 -10.99 -35.91 1.53
C THR A 154 -11.28 -34.48 1.09
N SER A 155 -12.18 -33.79 1.80
CA SER A 155 -12.53 -32.39 1.52
C SER A 155 -11.33 -31.46 1.67
N ALA A 156 -10.51 -31.63 2.71
CA ALA A 156 -9.29 -30.86 2.91
C ALA A 156 -8.25 -31.10 1.81
N ALA A 157 -8.10 -32.35 1.35
CA ALA A 157 -7.22 -32.70 0.24
C ALA A 157 -7.71 -32.09 -1.09
N VAL A 158 -9.02 -32.09 -1.34
CA VAL A 158 -9.62 -31.43 -2.53
C VAL A 158 -9.40 -29.92 -2.48
N THR A 159 -9.68 -29.26 -1.36
CA THR A 159 -9.43 -27.81 -1.21
C THR A 159 -7.95 -27.46 -1.36
N LYS A 160 -7.04 -28.29 -0.83
CA LYS A 160 -5.59 -28.08 -0.98
C LYS A 160 -5.16 -28.24 -2.44
N ARG A 161 -5.68 -29.23 -3.17
CA ARG A 161 -5.43 -29.40 -4.61
C ARG A 161 -5.98 -28.25 -5.42
N LEU A 162 -7.20 -27.78 -5.15
CA LEU A 162 -7.80 -26.63 -5.82
C LEU A 162 -7.00 -25.34 -5.56
N ALA A 163 -6.58 -25.09 -4.32
CA ALA A 163 -5.74 -23.95 -3.97
C ALA A 163 -4.37 -24.02 -4.66
N GLN A 164 -3.76 -25.21 -4.79
CA GLN A 164 -2.52 -25.43 -5.54
C GLN A 164 -2.72 -25.27 -7.06
N SER A 165 -3.89 -25.62 -7.58
CA SER A 165 -4.26 -25.46 -8.98
C SER A 165 -4.51 -23.99 -9.35
N GLN A 166 -5.07 -23.21 -8.41
CA GLN A 166 -5.31 -21.76 -8.55
C GLN A 166 -4.08 -20.89 -8.25
N THR A 167 -3.03 -21.41 -7.61
CA THR A 167 -1.80 -20.65 -7.29
C THR A 167 -0.71 -20.71 -8.37
N VAL A 168 -1.04 -21.15 -9.59
CA VAL A 168 -0.19 -20.90 -10.75
C VAL A 168 -0.49 -19.49 -11.26
N LEU A 169 0.08 -18.49 -10.58
CA LEU A 169 0.16 -17.14 -11.13
C LEU A 169 1.13 -17.16 -12.32
N PRO A 170 0.86 -16.43 -13.41
CA PRO A 170 1.73 -16.38 -14.60
C PRO A 170 3.10 -15.72 -14.34
N ASN A 171 3.36 -15.24 -13.11
CA ASN A 171 4.63 -14.66 -12.70
C ASN A 171 5.31 -15.65 -11.73
N GLY A 172 6.31 -16.37 -12.23
CA GLY A 172 6.90 -17.57 -11.60
C GLY A 172 7.70 -17.36 -10.30
N ASP A 173 7.09 -16.83 -9.25
CA ASP A 173 7.68 -16.85 -7.90
C ASP A 173 7.33 -18.13 -7.14
N ALA A 174 8.38 -18.80 -6.65
CA ALA A 174 8.29 -19.99 -5.81
C ALA A 174 7.95 -19.60 -4.35
N LYS A 175 6.95 -20.30 -3.80
CA LYS A 175 6.43 -20.13 -2.44
C LYS A 175 7.54 -20.27 -1.39
N VAL A 176 7.86 -19.18 -0.68
CA VAL A 176 8.66 -19.22 0.53
C VAL A 176 8.00 -20.19 1.53
N LYS A 177 8.83 -21.09 2.06
CA LYS A 177 8.47 -22.23 2.91
C LYS A 177 7.60 -21.81 4.08
N SER A 178 6.51 -22.54 4.29
CA SER A 178 5.83 -22.62 5.58
C SER A 178 6.66 -23.49 6.50
N GLU A 179 7.39 -22.89 7.43
CA GLU A 179 7.96 -23.61 8.58
C GLU A 179 6.82 -23.99 9.55
N LEU A 180 7.01 -25.14 10.20
CA LEU A 180 6.10 -25.85 11.09
C LEU A 180 5.60 -25.00 12.29
#